data_AF-A0A5C6W2P5-F1
#
_entry.id   AF-A0A5C6W2P5-F1
#
_cell.length_a   1.000
_cell.length_b   1.000
_cell.length_c   1.000
_cell.angle_alpha   90.00
_cell.angle_beta   90.00
_cell.angle_gamma   90.00
#
_symmetry.space_group_name_H-M   'P 1'
#
loop_
_entity.id
_entity.type
_entity.pdbx_description
1 polymer ?
#
loop_
_entity_poly.entity_id
_entity_poly.type
_entity_poly.pdbx_seq_one_letter_code
_entity_poly.pdbx_strand_id
1 'polypeptide(L)'
;MKVNLSEYDPNWTLTFQKEEKKLHSILNDLDHVIEHIGSTSIEGLSAKPIIDIMIGLKDETLLDIAAEKLAVKPYIYVSTYNKEIPFRRFFIGVKNTSIKNYPTIMTEDNIVEVQHENRKSHIHVVPLHSNWWNDHILFRDYLRVSRTERLQYEQLKKELSVRNWNNGNEYASAKSDCIMEILERARSDK
;
A
#
# COMPACT_ATOMS: atom_id res chain seq x y z
N MET A 1 -19.13 -0.37 -3.47
CA MET A 1 -18.57 -1.38 -2.55
C MET A 1 -18.62 -0.92 -1.09
N LYS A 2 -18.73 -1.86 -0.16
CA LYS A 2 -18.52 -1.62 1.28
C LYS A 2 -17.09 -2.01 1.66
N VAL A 3 -16.54 -1.36 2.68
CA VAL A 3 -15.21 -1.69 3.21
C VAL A 3 -15.35 -2.55 4.44
N ASN A 4 -14.84 -3.79 4.38
CA ASN A 4 -14.81 -4.68 5.53
C ASN A 4 -13.48 -4.48 6.26
N LEU A 5 -13.55 -4.01 7.50
CA LEU A 5 -12.42 -3.96 8.41
C LEU A 5 -12.34 -5.26 9.21
N SER A 6 -11.13 -5.71 9.47
CA SER A 6 -10.82 -6.79 10.39
C SER A 6 -10.05 -6.22 11.57
N GLU A 7 -10.21 -6.83 12.74
CA GLU A 7 -9.34 -6.57 13.88
C GLU A 7 -7.89 -6.87 13.52
N TYR A 8 -6.96 -6.30 14.30
CA TYR A 8 -5.55 -6.54 14.09
C TYR A 8 -5.23 -8.04 14.12
N ASP A 9 -4.53 -8.51 13.08
CA ASP A 9 -4.07 -9.90 12.97
C ASP A 9 -2.53 -9.92 12.92
N PRO A 10 -1.84 -10.55 13.90
CA PRO A 10 -0.38 -10.66 13.89
C PRO A 10 0.16 -11.42 12.67
N ASN A 11 -0.67 -12.21 11.98
CA ASN A 11 -0.28 -12.85 10.72
C ASN A 11 -0.05 -11.86 9.58
N TRP A 12 -0.47 -10.60 9.70
CA TRP A 12 -0.14 -9.57 8.71
C TRP A 12 1.35 -9.32 8.62
N THR A 13 2.06 -9.28 9.76
CA THR A 13 3.52 -9.17 9.80
C THR A 13 4.19 -10.37 9.12
N LEU A 14 3.70 -11.59 9.41
CA LEU A 14 4.21 -12.81 8.77
C LEU A 14 3.94 -12.82 7.25
N THR A 15 2.80 -12.28 6.83
CA THR A 15 2.44 -12.16 5.41
C THR A 15 3.35 -11.15 4.71
N PHE A 16 3.60 -10.00 5.33
CA PHE A 16 4.55 -9.01 4.86
C PHE A 16 5.94 -9.62 4.67
N GLN A 17 6.51 -10.27 5.70
CA GLN A 17 7.85 -10.88 5.64
C GLN A 17 8.00 -11.91 4.52
N LYS A 18 6.92 -12.66 4.21
CA LYS A 18 6.91 -13.60 3.09
C LYS A 18 6.92 -12.90 1.73
N GLU A 19 6.22 -11.77 1.60
CA GLU A 19 6.22 -10.98 0.36
C GLU A 19 7.52 -10.20 0.19
N GLU A 20 8.03 -9.59 1.26
CA GLU A 20 9.33 -8.90 1.31
C GLU A 20 10.47 -9.78 0.77
N LYS A 21 10.57 -11.03 1.22
CA LYS A 21 11.58 -11.99 0.72
C LYS A 21 11.48 -12.23 -0.79
N LYS A 22 10.27 -12.31 -1.35
CA LYS A 22 10.07 -12.49 -2.79
C LYS A 22 10.45 -11.24 -3.57
N LEU A 23 10.04 -10.08 -3.08
CA LEU A 23 10.32 -8.79 -3.70
C LEU A 23 11.82 -8.52 -3.71
N HIS A 24 12.52 -8.79 -2.61
CA HIS A 24 13.99 -8.75 -2.56
C HIS A 24 14.64 -9.68 -3.59
N SER A 25 14.11 -10.89 -3.76
CA SER A 25 14.64 -11.84 -4.75
C SER A 25 14.45 -11.36 -6.19
N ILE A 26 13.35 -10.67 -6.50
CA ILE A 26 13.05 -10.17 -7.85
C ILE A 26 13.91 -8.94 -8.18
N LEU A 27 14.17 -8.09 -7.18
CA LEU A 27 14.90 -6.83 -7.30
C LEU A 27 16.35 -6.94 -6.83
N ASN A 28 16.92 -8.13 -6.81
CA ASN A 28 18.21 -8.42 -6.17
C ASN A 28 19.41 -7.64 -6.74
N ASP A 29 19.28 -7.10 -7.94
CA ASP A 29 20.27 -6.30 -8.65
C ASP A 29 20.01 -4.79 -8.59
N LEU A 30 18.95 -4.35 -7.90
CA LEU A 30 18.65 -2.93 -7.68
C LEU A 30 18.93 -2.56 -6.22
N ASP A 31 19.45 -1.36 -5.98
CA ASP A 31 19.62 -0.84 -4.61
C ASP A 31 18.28 -0.31 -4.07
N HIS A 32 17.69 -1.03 -3.12
CA HIS A 32 16.34 -0.78 -2.64
C HIS A 32 16.15 -1.07 -1.15
N VAL A 33 15.14 -0.43 -0.56
CA VAL A 33 14.65 -0.69 0.80
C VAL A 33 13.18 -1.09 0.72
N ILE A 34 12.76 -2.09 1.49
CA ILE A 34 11.36 -2.54 1.55
C ILE A 34 10.81 -2.28 2.96
N GLU A 35 9.61 -1.72 3.02
CA GLU A 35 8.96 -1.36 4.28
C GLU A 35 7.50 -1.81 4.30
N HIS A 36 7.07 -2.35 5.45
CA HIS A 36 5.66 -2.59 5.73
C HIS A 36 5.03 -1.27 6.13
N ILE A 37 4.06 -0.80 5.34
CA ILE A 37 3.35 0.46 5.58
C ILE A 37 1.85 0.22 5.73
N GLY A 38 1.07 1.30 5.79
CA GLY A 38 -0.38 1.23 5.91
C GLY A 38 -0.86 0.69 7.25
N SER A 39 -2.17 0.50 7.38
CA SER A 39 -2.77 0.15 8.67
C SER A 39 -2.37 -1.25 9.18
N THR A 40 -2.08 -2.19 8.29
CA THR A 40 -1.70 -3.56 8.67
C THR A 40 -0.31 -3.66 9.30
N SER A 41 0.50 -2.60 9.20
CA SER A 41 1.82 -2.49 9.82
C SER A 41 1.80 -1.95 11.25
N ILE A 42 0.62 -1.60 11.77
CA ILE A 42 0.42 -0.95 13.07
C ILE A 42 -0.29 -1.94 13.99
N GLU A 43 0.39 -2.35 15.05
CA GLU A 43 -0.15 -3.29 16.04
C GLU A 43 -1.41 -2.74 16.71
N GLY A 44 -2.42 -3.60 16.84
CA GLY A 44 -3.71 -3.27 17.47
C GLY A 44 -4.63 -2.37 16.65
N LEU A 45 -4.28 -2.00 15.41
CA LEU A 45 -5.11 -1.15 14.56
C LEU A 45 -5.96 -2.00 13.58
N SER A 46 -7.28 -1.85 13.61
CA SER A 46 -8.17 -2.51 12.65
C SER A 46 -7.91 -2.03 11.21
N ALA A 47 -7.95 -2.93 10.24
CA ALA A 47 -7.59 -2.62 8.86
C ALA A 47 -8.35 -3.48 7.84
N LYS A 48 -8.32 -3.06 6.57
CA LYS A 48 -8.59 -4.00 5.47
C LYS A 48 -7.45 -5.03 5.47
N PRO A 49 -7.73 -6.34 5.34
CA PRO A 49 -6.69 -7.38 5.36
C PRO A 49 -5.92 -7.45 4.02
N ILE A 50 -5.29 -6.33 3.66
CA ILE A 50 -4.43 -6.15 2.48
C ILE A 50 -3.12 -5.56 2.99
N ILE A 51 -2.00 -6.18 2.65
CA ILE A 51 -0.68 -5.72 3.09
C ILE A 51 -0.22 -4.58 2.17
N ASP A 52 0.01 -3.39 2.74
CA ASP A 52 0.61 -2.28 2.01
C ASP A 52 2.15 -2.34 2.15
N ILE A 53 2.85 -2.37 1.02
CA ILE A 53 4.30 -2.52 0.92
C ILE A 53 4.85 -1.33 0.17
N MET A 54 5.92 -0.75 0.68
CA MET A 54 6.64 0.32 0.00
C MET A 54 8.05 -0.15 -0.34
N ILE A 55 8.46 0.05 -1.59
CA ILE A 55 9.81 -0.24 -2.09
C ILE A 55 10.43 1.10 -2.48
N GLY A 56 11.51 1.48 -1.81
CA GLY A 56 12.23 2.72 -2.04
C GLY A 56 13.49 2.43 -2.85
N LEU A 57 13.55 2.93 -4.08
CA LEU A 57 14.74 2.83 -4.93
C LEU A 57 15.68 4.00 -4.66
N LYS A 58 16.98 3.74 -4.48
CA LYS A 58 17.96 4.83 -4.30
C LYS A 58 18.13 5.68 -5.55
N ASP A 59 18.05 5.06 -6.72
CA ASP A 59 18.10 5.71 -8.02
C ASP A 59 16.70 5.70 -8.65
N GLU A 60 16.10 6.89 -8.79
CA GLU A 60 14.76 7.05 -9.35
C GLU A 60 14.68 6.71 -10.84
N THR A 61 15.80 6.72 -11.57
CA THR A 61 15.83 6.33 -12.98
C THR A 61 15.54 4.84 -13.17
N LEU A 62 15.66 4.04 -12.10
CA LEU A 62 15.40 2.61 -12.09
C LEU A 62 13.93 2.26 -11.86
N LEU A 63 13.02 3.23 -11.70
CA LEU A 63 11.59 2.96 -11.47
C LEU A 63 10.95 2.06 -12.53
N ASP A 64 11.21 2.34 -13.80
CA ASP A 64 10.65 1.54 -14.91
C ASP A 64 11.31 0.16 -15.01
N ILE A 65 12.62 0.07 -14.77
CA ILE A 65 13.35 -1.21 -14.71
C ILE A 65 12.81 -2.10 -13.58
N ALA A 66 12.58 -1.53 -12.40
CA ALA A 66 11.96 -2.23 -11.28
C ALA A 66 10.54 -2.69 -11.63
N ALA A 67 9.80 -1.86 -12.37
CA ALA A 67 8.44 -2.21 -12.78
C ALA A 67 8.40 -3.36 -13.78
N GLU A 68 9.30 -3.38 -14.76
CA GLU A 68 9.45 -4.48 -15.71
C GLU A 68 9.79 -5.80 -15.00
N LYS A 69 10.71 -5.78 -14.03
CA LYS A 69 11.07 -6.95 -13.23
C LYS A 69 9.91 -7.46 -12.36
N LEU A 70 9.17 -6.55 -11.73
CA LEU A 70 8.06 -6.87 -10.84
C LEU A 70 6.76 -7.18 -11.57
N ALA A 71 6.61 -6.82 -12.85
CA ALA A 71 5.46 -7.17 -13.68
C ALA A 71 5.46 -8.67 -14.02
N VAL A 72 5.35 -9.49 -12.98
CA VAL A 72 5.29 -10.94 -13.02
C VAL A 72 4.30 -11.42 -11.97
N LYS A 73 3.52 -12.43 -12.33
CA LYS A 73 2.54 -13.07 -11.45
C LYS A 73 3.19 -13.53 -10.13
N PRO A 74 2.65 -13.17 -8.95
CA PRO A 74 1.31 -12.63 -8.68
C PRO A 74 1.14 -11.11 -8.62
N TYR A 75 2.15 -10.34 -9.02
CA TYR A 75 2.11 -8.88 -8.97
C TYR A 75 1.61 -8.33 -10.29
N ILE A 76 0.48 -7.65 -10.23
CA ILE A 76 -0.13 -6.99 -11.39
C ILE A 76 0.33 -5.54 -11.39
N TYR A 77 1.02 -5.12 -12.44
CA TYR A 77 1.41 -3.74 -12.60
C TYR A 77 0.25 -2.89 -13.12
N VAL A 78 -0.14 -1.84 -12.40
CA VAL A 78 -1.23 -0.94 -12.80
C VAL A 78 -0.64 0.34 -13.39
N SER A 79 -0.14 0.26 -14.63
CA SER A 79 0.63 1.33 -15.26
C SER A 79 -0.19 2.59 -15.56
N THR A 80 -1.51 2.46 -15.74
CA THR A 80 -2.42 3.60 -15.95
C THR A 80 -2.33 4.64 -14.82
N TYR A 81 -2.04 4.22 -13.58
CA TYR A 81 -1.90 5.11 -12.43
C TYR A 81 -0.64 5.99 -12.47
N ASN A 82 0.32 5.69 -13.35
CA ASN A 82 1.49 6.55 -13.55
C ASN A 82 1.08 7.94 -14.08
N LYS A 83 -0.05 8.06 -14.79
CA LYS A 83 -0.51 9.36 -15.33
C LYS A 83 -0.80 10.37 -14.23
N GLU A 84 -1.39 9.91 -13.13
CA GLU A 84 -1.73 10.75 -11.98
C GLU A 84 -0.55 10.90 -11.01
N ILE A 85 0.25 9.84 -10.84
CA ILE A 85 1.36 9.79 -9.88
C ILE A 85 2.62 9.25 -10.58
N PRO A 86 3.33 10.07 -11.37
CA PRO A 86 4.40 9.62 -12.28
C PRO A 86 5.64 9.10 -11.56
N PHE A 87 5.87 9.52 -10.33
CA PHE A 87 6.99 9.06 -9.49
C PHE A 87 6.71 7.72 -8.78
N ARG A 88 5.55 7.09 -9.00
CA ARG A 88 5.15 5.83 -8.35
C ARG A 88 4.88 4.75 -9.39
N ARG A 89 5.29 3.51 -9.09
CA ARG A 89 4.82 2.31 -9.79
C ARG A 89 3.98 1.50 -8.82
N PHE A 90 2.71 1.30 -9.15
CA PHE A 90 1.75 0.65 -8.26
C PHE A 90 1.44 -0.77 -8.74
N PHE A 91 1.49 -1.73 -7.81
CA PHE A 91 1.14 -3.11 -8.08
C PHE A 91 0.08 -3.62 -7.12
N ILE A 92 -0.75 -4.53 -7.62
CA ILE A 92 -1.67 -5.32 -6.82
C ILE A 92 -1.13 -6.74 -6.78
N GLY A 93 -0.70 -7.20 -5.61
CA GLY A 93 -0.43 -8.61 -5.38
C GLY A 93 -1.74 -9.38 -5.24
N VAL A 94 -1.94 -10.41 -6.05
CA VAL A 94 -3.19 -11.20 -6.10
C VAL A 94 -3.01 -12.56 -5.45
N LYS A 95 -4.07 -13.08 -4.83
CA LYS A 95 -4.09 -14.45 -4.30
C LYS A 95 -3.90 -15.47 -5.42
N ASN A 96 -3.10 -16.51 -5.17
CA ASN A 96 -2.76 -17.55 -6.16
C ASN A 96 -3.99 -18.21 -6.79
N THR A 97 -5.10 -18.33 -6.06
CA THR A 97 -6.37 -18.89 -6.55
C THR A 97 -7.00 -18.09 -7.69
N SER A 98 -6.70 -16.79 -7.78
CA SER A 98 -7.37 -15.84 -8.68
C SER A 98 -6.42 -15.27 -9.74
N ILE A 99 -5.11 -15.57 -9.64
CA ILE A 99 -4.03 -15.02 -10.47
C ILE A 99 -4.21 -15.25 -11.99
N LYS A 100 -4.90 -16.32 -12.37
CA LYS A 100 -5.16 -16.67 -13.78
C LYS A 100 -6.19 -15.73 -14.44
N ASN A 101 -7.00 -15.05 -13.64
CA ASN A 101 -8.12 -14.22 -14.11
C ASN A 101 -7.69 -12.79 -14.47
N TYR A 102 -6.43 -12.43 -14.25
CA TYR A 102 -5.95 -11.06 -14.41
C TYR A 102 -4.73 -10.99 -15.33
N PRO A 103 -4.58 -9.89 -16.08
CA PRO A 103 -3.37 -9.62 -16.83
C PRO A 103 -2.20 -9.34 -15.88
N THR A 104 -0.99 -9.46 -16.39
CA THR A 104 0.22 -9.10 -15.62
C THR A 104 0.43 -7.58 -15.58
N ILE A 105 -0.02 -6.87 -16.63
CA ILE A 105 0.06 -5.41 -16.74
C ILE A 105 -1.31 -4.87 -17.14
N MET A 106 -1.80 -3.87 -16.40
CA MET A 106 -3.03 -3.12 -16.65
C MET A 106 -2.68 -1.74 -17.23
N THR A 107 -2.99 -1.56 -18.51
CA THR A 107 -2.97 -0.30 -19.25
C THR A 107 -4.39 0.27 -19.33
N GLU A 108 -4.56 1.38 -20.06
CA GLU A 108 -5.89 1.96 -20.30
C GLU A 108 -6.81 1.06 -21.12
N ASP A 109 -6.25 0.23 -22.00
CA ASP A 109 -7.03 -0.61 -22.92
C ASP A 109 -7.55 -1.90 -22.28
N ASN A 110 -6.96 -2.32 -21.15
CA ASN A 110 -7.23 -3.62 -20.54
C ASN A 110 -7.40 -3.57 -19.01
N ILE A 111 -7.76 -2.39 -18.48
CA ILE A 111 -7.99 -2.24 -17.04
C ILE A 111 -9.15 -3.13 -16.59
N VAL A 112 -8.92 -3.90 -15.52
CA VAL A 112 -9.94 -4.76 -14.90
C VAL A 112 -9.93 -4.51 -13.41
N GLU A 113 -11.12 -4.42 -12.81
CA GLU A 113 -11.22 -4.32 -11.36
C GLU A 113 -10.77 -5.62 -10.69
N VAL A 114 -9.66 -5.57 -9.95
CA VAL A 114 -9.30 -6.66 -9.03
C VAL A 114 -10.19 -6.57 -7.81
N GLN A 115 -11.11 -7.53 -7.66
CA GLN A 115 -12.02 -7.58 -6.51
C GLN A 115 -11.24 -7.66 -5.18
N HIS A 116 -11.77 -7.04 -4.13
CA HIS A 116 -11.06 -6.83 -2.87
C HIS A 116 -10.64 -8.14 -2.20
N GLU A 117 -11.50 -9.15 -2.24
CA GLU A 117 -11.26 -10.49 -1.73
C GLU A 117 -10.12 -11.22 -2.46
N ASN A 118 -9.77 -10.80 -3.68
CA ASN A 118 -8.67 -11.37 -4.46
C ASN A 118 -7.35 -10.65 -4.22
N ARG A 119 -7.37 -9.46 -3.63
CA ARG A 119 -6.17 -8.69 -3.30
C ARG A 119 -5.49 -9.30 -2.08
N LYS A 120 -4.16 -9.40 -2.16
CA LYS A 120 -3.29 -9.82 -1.07
C LYS A 120 -2.45 -8.65 -0.57
N SER A 121 -1.91 -7.88 -1.51
CA SER A 121 -1.03 -6.76 -1.20
C SER A 121 -1.18 -5.60 -2.19
N HIS A 122 -0.83 -4.42 -1.71
CA HIS A 122 -0.61 -3.20 -2.48
C HIS A 122 0.87 -2.86 -2.38
N ILE A 123 1.55 -2.72 -3.52
CA ILE A 123 2.98 -2.46 -3.55
C ILE A 123 3.21 -1.14 -4.26
N HIS A 124 3.95 -0.26 -3.61
CA HIS A 124 4.30 1.07 -4.09
C HIS A 124 5.82 1.13 -4.29
N VAL A 125 6.28 1.19 -5.53
CA VAL A 125 7.69 1.46 -5.83
C VAL A 125 7.84 2.97 -6.05
N VAL A 126 8.72 3.60 -5.29
CA VAL A 126 8.93 5.07 -5.25
C VAL A 126 10.42 5.39 -5.08
N PRO A 127 10.85 6.63 -5.36
CA PRO A 127 12.19 7.09 -4.95
C PRO A 127 12.33 7.07 -3.43
N LEU A 128 13.44 6.51 -2.95
CA LEU A 128 13.79 6.50 -1.53
C LEU A 128 13.93 7.95 -1.03
N HIS A 129 13.47 8.22 0.19
CA HIS A 129 13.49 9.56 0.80
C HIS A 129 12.66 10.64 0.08
N SER A 130 11.85 10.29 -0.92
CA SER A 130 10.82 11.20 -1.46
C SER A 130 9.81 11.59 -0.37
N ASN A 131 9.04 12.66 -0.60
CA ASN A 131 7.95 13.04 0.31
C ASN A 131 6.97 11.88 0.53
N TRP A 132 6.67 11.12 -0.53
CA TRP A 132 5.83 9.92 -0.44
C TRP A 132 6.44 8.91 0.54
N TRP A 133 7.73 8.59 0.38
CA TRP A 133 8.43 7.68 1.29
C TRP A 133 8.39 8.18 2.73
N ASN A 134 8.85 9.40 2.97
CA ASN A 134 9.00 9.96 4.31
C ASN A 134 7.65 10.07 5.03
N ASP A 135 6.59 10.50 4.34
CA ASP A 135 5.27 10.65 4.95
C ASP A 135 4.65 9.30 5.32
N HIS A 136 4.81 8.26 4.49
CA HIS A 136 4.28 6.93 4.82
C HIS A 136 5.01 6.30 6.01
N ILE A 137 6.33 6.46 6.09
CA ILE A 137 7.12 6.00 7.24
C ILE A 137 6.75 6.79 8.49
N LEU A 138 6.69 8.12 8.40
CA LEU A 138 6.34 8.99 9.53
C LEU A 138 4.94 8.67 10.06
N PHE A 139 3.95 8.56 9.17
CA PHE A 139 2.58 8.23 9.56
C PHE A 139 2.51 6.89 10.30
N ARG A 140 3.14 5.85 9.75
CA ARG A 140 3.20 4.53 10.39
C ARG A 140 3.84 4.61 11.77
N ASP A 141 5.04 5.16 11.86
CA ASP A 141 5.83 5.12 13.08
C ASP A 141 5.22 5.99 14.17
N TYR A 142 4.61 7.11 13.80
CA TYR A 142 3.87 7.96 14.73
C TYR A 142 2.64 7.23 15.30
N LEU A 143 1.86 6.54 14.47
CA LEU A 143 0.70 5.77 14.94
C LEU A 143 1.07 4.55 15.80
N ARG A 144 2.30 4.03 15.70
CA ARG A 144 2.80 2.95 16.57
C ARG A 144 3.03 3.44 18.00
N VAL A 145 3.45 4.69 18.17
CA VAL A 145 3.76 5.25 19.50
C VAL A 145 2.59 6.06 20.08
N SER A 146 1.81 6.76 19.25
CA SER A 146 0.70 7.60 19.70
C SER A 146 -0.61 6.83 19.74
N ARG A 147 -1.02 6.40 20.95
CA ARG A 147 -2.32 5.74 21.15
C ARG A 147 -3.49 6.65 20.76
N THR A 148 -3.41 7.95 21.06
CA THR A 148 -4.46 8.93 20.78
C THR A 148 -4.74 9.02 19.29
N GLU A 149 -3.69 9.24 18.48
CA GLU A 149 -3.81 9.40 17.03
C GLU A 149 -4.24 8.09 16.36
N ARG A 150 -3.76 6.95 16.88
CA ARG A 150 -4.18 5.63 16.41
C ARG A 150 -5.67 5.38 16.63
N LEU A 151 -6.21 5.76 17.80
CA LEU A 151 -7.64 5.63 18.09
C LEU A 151 -8.48 6.59 17.24
N GLN A 152 -8.03 7.82 17.03
CA GLN A 152 -8.69 8.79 16.14
C GLN A 152 -8.77 8.25 14.70
N TYR A 153 -7.65 7.75 14.17
CA TYR A 153 -7.62 7.18 12.83
C TYR A 153 -8.46 5.90 12.72
N GLU A 154 -8.49 5.07 13.76
CA GLU A 154 -9.37 3.89 13.78
C GLU A 154 -10.85 4.28 13.75
N GLN A 155 -11.25 5.27 14.54
CA GLN A 155 -12.62 5.75 14.61
C GLN A 155 -13.10 6.27 13.26
N LEU A 156 -12.29 7.10 12.58
CA LEU A 156 -12.59 7.54 11.22
C LEU A 156 -12.80 6.36 10.27
N LYS A 157 -11.91 5.36 10.30
CA LYS A 157 -12.06 4.18 9.43
C LYS A 157 -13.35 3.42 9.70
N LYS A 158 -13.75 3.27 10.97
CA LYS A 158 -15.04 2.66 11.35
C LYS A 158 -16.21 3.45 10.76
N GLU A 159 -16.21 4.77 10.87
CA GLU A 159 -17.25 5.65 10.29
C GLU A 159 -17.31 5.60 8.76
N LEU A 160 -16.15 5.54 8.10
CA LEU A 160 -16.09 5.42 6.64
C LEU A 160 -16.49 4.01 6.15
N SER A 161 -16.28 2.97 6.97
CA SER A 161 -16.55 1.59 6.59
C SER A 161 -18.03 1.27 6.40
N VAL A 162 -18.92 2.00 7.10
CA VAL A 162 -20.38 1.81 6.99
C VAL A 162 -20.99 2.46 5.75
N ARG A 163 -20.23 3.32 5.05
CA ARG A 163 -20.68 4.01 3.84
C ARG A 163 -20.51 3.12 2.59
N ASN A 164 -21.25 3.44 1.54
CA ASN A 164 -21.04 2.86 0.22
C ASN A 164 -20.09 3.75 -0.60
N TRP A 165 -19.10 3.14 -1.22
CA TRP A 165 -18.07 3.83 -2.02
C TRP A 165 -18.16 3.36 -3.47
N ASN A 166 -17.88 4.20 -4.46
CA ASN A 166 -17.87 3.73 -5.84
C ASN A 166 -16.67 2.79 -6.08
N ASN A 167 -15.53 3.09 -5.47
CA ASN A 167 -14.31 2.28 -5.58
C ASN A 167 -13.39 2.46 -4.36
N GLY A 168 -12.29 1.71 -4.35
CA GLY A 168 -11.30 1.77 -3.26
C GLY A 168 -10.52 3.10 -3.18
N ASN A 169 -10.42 3.85 -4.28
CA ASN A 169 -9.72 5.13 -4.32
C ASN A 169 -10.54 6.22 -3.62
N GLU A 170 -11.86 6.27 -3.83
CA GLU A 170 -12.72 7.22 -3.09
C GLU A 170 -12.64 7.00 -1.58
N TYR A 171 -12.69 5.74 -1.13
CA TYR A 171 -12.48 5.42 0.29
C TYR A 171 -11.09 5.85 0.78
N ALA A 172 -10.06 5.71 -0.06
CA ALA A 172 -8.71 6.16 0.27
C ALA A 172 -8.67 7.69 0.45
N SER A 173 -9.24 8.43 -0.51
CA SER A 173 -9.31 9.89 -0.51
C SER A 173 -10.12 10.45 0.65
N ALA A 174 -11.17 9.77 1.09
CA ALA A 174 -11.97 10.20 2.24
C ALA A 174 -11.21 10.20 3.58
N LYS A 175 -10.01 9.61 3.63
CA LYS A 175 -9.13 9.63 4.81
C LYS A 175 -8.08 10.74 4.75
N SER A 176 -7.92 11.41 3.62
CA SER A 176 -6.80 12.31 3.35
C SER A 176 -6.66 13.41 4.40
N ASP A 177 -7.75 14.10 4.76
CA ASP A 177 -7.69 15.21 5.71
C ASP A 177 -7.18 14.77 7.08
N CYS A 178 -7.73 13.67 7.61
CA CYS A 178 -7.26 13.10 8.89
C CYS A 178 -5.80 12.63 8.82
N ILE A 179 -5.38 12.03 7.69
CA ILE A 179 -3.99 11.62 7.50
C ILE A 179 -3.06 12.84 7.50
N MET A 180 -3.45 13.92 6.83
CA MET A 180 -2.67 15.16 6.78
C MET A 180 -2.55 15.79 8.17
N GLU A 181 -3.65 15.89 8.92
CA GLU A 181 -3.62 16.40 10.31
C GLU A 181 -2.71 15.57 11.23
N ILE A 182 -2.77 14.23 11.13
CA ILE A 182 -1.90 13.34 11.90
C ILE A 182 -0.43 13.57 11.51
N LEU A 183 -0.13 13.75 10.23
CA LEU A 183 1.23 14.04 9.75
C LEU A 183 1.74 15.40 10.26
N GLU A 184 0.89 16.43 10.30
CA GLU A 184 1.25 17.73 10.85
C GLU A 184 1.61 17.63 12.34
N ARG A 185 0.81 16.89 13.12
CA ARG A 185 1.13 16.59 14.53
C ARG A 185 2.42 15.80 14.66
N ALA A 186 2.59 14.74 13.86
CA ALA A 186 3.80 13.92 13.84
C ALA A 186 5.08 14.70 13.53
N ARG A 187 5.00 15.74 12.69
CA ARG A 187 6.14 16.63 12.36
C ARG A 187 6.42 17.62 13.49
N SER A 188 5.41 18.02 14.25
CA SER A 188 5.52 18.99 15.35
C SER A 188 6.04 18.35 16.65
N ASP A 189 5.83 17.05 16.83
CA ASP A 189 6.29 16.28 18.00
C ASP A 189 7.78 15.85 17.92
N LYS A 190 8.47 16.17 16.82
CA LYS A 190 9.92 15.93 16.64
C LYS A 190 10.76 17.09 17.15
#